data_AF-A0A920E855-F1
#
_entry.id   AF-A0A920E855-F1
#
_cell.length_a   1.000
_cell.length_b   1.000
_cell.length_c   1.000
_cell.angle_alpha   90.00
_cell.angle_beta   90.00
_cell.angle_gamma   90.00
#
_symmetry.space_group_name_H-M   'P 1'
#
loop_
_entity.id
_entity.type
_entity.pdbx_description
1 polymer ?
#
loop_
_entity_poly.entity_id
_entity_poly.type
_entity_poly.pdbx_seq_one_letter_code
_entity_poly.pdbx_strand_id
1 'polypeptide(L)'
;MSRISEPSTYISESTFLMRSFRENLVERMDSRKLKSLNALGDDFFFLVDHLSSFLFGNYKSSTALLELTQEEFHWEIQIFVNQFLRQCAESSTELLPFCRRLRDNLTETEFSSAFQNLLDQAFVDHFYTSEVQNTLPA
;
A
#
# COMPACT_ATOMS: atom_id res chain seq x y z
N MET A 1 -29.55 0.92 47.39
CA MET A 1 -29.27 0.10 46.19
C MET A 1 -28.53 0.98 45.20
N SER A 2 -27.22 0.83 45.14
CA SER A 2 -26.31 1.65 44.35
C SER A 2 -26.44 1.31 42.86
N ARG A 3 -26.73 2.30 42.02
CA ARG A 3 -26.60 2.18 40.58
C ARG A 3 -25.13 2.41 40.25
N ILE A 4 -24.43 1.33 39.92
CA ILE A 4 -23.09 1.41 39.34
C ILE A 4 -23.32 1.81 37.87
N SER A 5 -23.06 3.07 37.56
CA SER A 5 -22.87 3.51 36.18
C SER A 5 -21.51 3.02 35.75
N GLU A 6 -21.47 2.01 34.90
CA GLU A 6 -20.24 1.56 34.24
C GLU A 6 -19.67 2.72 33.41
N PRO A 7 -18.35 2.96 33.46
CA PRO A 7 -17.75 3.95 32.59
C PRO A 7 -17.81 3.42 31.16
N SER A 8 -18.50 4.18 30.29
CA SER A 8 -18.40 4.03 28.86
C SER A 8 -16.93 4.07 28.47
N THR A 9 -16.38 2.91 28.12
CA THR A 9 -15.11 2.81 27.41
C THR A 9 -15.36 3.49 26.07
N TYR A 10 -15.07 4.78 26.01
CA TYR A 10 -14.87 5.49 24.76
C TYR A 10 -13.66 4.80 24.13
N ILE A 11 -13.90 3.76 23.34
CA ILE A 11 -12.95 3.33 22.33
C ILE A 11 -12.84 4.56 21.46
N SER A 12 -11.80 5.35 21.68
CA SER A 12 -11.37 6.36 20.74
C SER A 12 -11.25 5.61 19.43
N GLU A 13 -12.21 5.78 18.53
CA GLU A 13 -12.04 5.48 17.12
C GLU A 13 -10.83 6.32 16.71
N SER A 14 -9.65 5.70 16.82
CA SER A 14 -8.43 6.16 16.19
C SER A 14 -8.84 6.41 14.76
N THR A 15 -9.07 7.68 14.42
CA THR A 15 -9.47 8.06 13.08
C THR A 15 -8.29 7.69 12.21
N PHE A 16 -8.43 6.57 11.50
CA PHE A 16 -7.34 6.03 10.70
C PHE A 16 -6.88 7.11 9.71
N LEU A 17 -5.63 7.55 9.87
CA LEU A 17 -4.98 8.49 8.99
C LEU A 17 -4.09 7.70 8.04
N MET A 18 -4.37 7.80 6.74
CA MET A 18 -3.51 7.22 5.71
C MET A 18 -2.19 7.98 5.66
N ARG A 19 -1.21 7.48 6.41
CA ARG A 19 0.15 8.03 6.45
C ARG A 19 0.84 7.81 5.11
N SER A 20 1.57 8.80 4.63
CA SER A 20 2.41 8.65 3.44
C SER A 20 3.45 7.54 3.64
N PHE A 21 3.91 6.98 2.53
CA PHE A 21 4.92 5.93 2.55
C PHE A 21 6.21 6.45 3.16
N ARG A 22 6.55 7.73 2.90
CA ARG A 22 7.68 8.41 3.53
C ARG A 22 7.56 8.42 5.06
N GLU A 23 6.40 8.80 5.60
CA GLU A 23 6.18 8.81 7.05
C GLU A 23 6.31 7.41 7.65
N ASN A 24 5.70 6.40 7.02
CA ASN A 24 5.79 5.02 7.50
C ASN A 24 7.23 4.48 7.47
N LEU A 25 8.02 4.85 6.47
CA LEU A 25 9.44 4.47 6.39
C LEU A 25 10.30 5.17 7.46
N VAL A 26 10.02 6.43 7.79
CA VAL A 26 10.75 7.17 8.85
C VAL A 26 10.62 6.47 10.20
N GLU A 27 9.43 5.95 10.53
CA GLU A 27 9.20 5.27 11.80
C GLU A 27 9.77 3.84 11.83
N ARG A 28 9.84 3.18 10.67
CA ARG A 28 10.19 1.75 10.58
C ARG A 28 11.64 1.47 10.17
N MET A 29 12.38 2.48 9.70
CA MET A 29 13.73 2.29 9.15
C MET A 29 14.82 3.11 9.83
N ASP A 30 16.02 2.53 9.87
CA ASP A 30 17.23 3.22 10.31
C ASP A 30 17.51 4.47 9.44
N SER A 31 18.00 5.52 10.08
CA SER A 31 18.32 6.81 9.44
C SER A 31 19.26 6.72 8.24
N ARG A 32 20.15 5.72 8.20
CA ARG A 32 21.05 5.47 7.05
C ARG A 32 20.29 4.92 5.84
N LYS A 33 19.32 4.02 6.04
CA LYS A 33 18.50 3.46 4.95
C LYS A 33 17.52 4.51 4.41
N LEU A 34 17.01 5.37 5.29
CA LEU A 34 16.15 6.49 4.91
C LEU A 34 16.81 7.45 3.91
N LYS A 35 18.09 7.78 4.12
CA LYS A 35 18.85 8.66 3.21
C LYS A 35 18.97 8.07 1.81
N SER A 36 19.18 6.76 1.69
CA SER A 36 19.23 6.08 0.39
C SER A 36 17.85 6.05 -0.29
N LEU A 37 16.76 5.97 0.47
CA LEU A 37 15.40 6.01 -0.08
C LEU A 37 14.99 7.40 -0.56
N ASN A 38 15.51 8.48 0.02
CA ASN A 38 15.28 9.83 -0.49
C ASN A 38 15.81 10.02 -1.92
N ALA A 39 16.78 9.20 -2.37
CA ALA A 39 17.25 9.21 -3.74
C ALA A 39 16.22 8.69 -4.76
N LEU A 40 15.13 8.06 -4.30
CA LEU A 40 14.02 7.60 -5.15
C LEU A 40 13.13 8.74 -5.66
N GLY A 41 13.30 9.96 -5.16
CA GLY A 41 12.64 11.15 -5.70
C GLY A 41 11.12 11.22 -5.44
N ASP A 42 10.55 12.41 -5.59
CA ASP A 42 9.16 12.67 -5.19
C ASP A 42 8.12 11.96 -6.05
N ASP A 43 8.40 11.76 -7.34
CA ASP A 43 7.48 11.03 -8.24
C ASP A 43 7.27 9.59 -7.79
N PHE A 44 8.32 8.91 -7.31
CA PHE A 44 8.22 7.56 -6.78
C PHE A 44 7.31 7.50 -5.56
N PHE A 45 7.56 8.35 -4.56
CA PHE A 45 6.76 8.35 -3.33
C PHE A 45 5.31 8.76 -3.59
N PHE A 46 5.09 9.76 -4.45
CA PHE A 46 3.76 10.15 -4.89
C PHE A 46 3.00 8.95 -5.50
N LEU A 47 3.64 8.20 -6.39
CA LEU A 47 3.03 7.04 -7.02
C LEU A 47 2.71 5.94 -6.01
N VAL A 48 3.61 5.65 -5.07
CA VAL A 48 3.31 4.67 -4.00
C VAL A 48 2.07 5.09 -3.24
N ASP A 49 2.01 6.33 -2.75
CA ASP A 49 0.87 6.81 -1.98
C ASP A 49 -0.43 6.84 -2.78
N HIS A 50 -0.37 7.29 -4.04
CA HIS A 50 -1.53 7.37 -4.92
C HIS A 50 -2.11 5.99 -5.23
N LEU A 51 -1.27 5.04 -5.64
CA LEU A 51 -1.70 3.69 -6.03
C LEU A 51 -2.10 2.86 -4.80
N SER A 52 -1.41 3.01 -3.67
CA SER A 52 -1.81 2.38 -2.42
C SER A 52 -3.15 2.91 -1.92
N SER A 53 -3.45 4.19 -2.12
CA SER A 53 -4.74 4.74 -1.75
C SER A 53 -5.89 4.19 -2.59
N PHE A 54 -5.65 4.01 -3.89
CA PHE A 54 -6.58 3.34 -4.78
C PHE A 54 -6.89 1.91 -4.32
N LEU A 55 -5.85 1.09 -4.07
CA LEU A 55 -6.01 -0.28 -3.59
C LEU A 55 -6.67 -0.34 -2.21
N PHE A 56 -6.26 0.51 -1.28
CA PHE A 56 -6.88 0.57 0.04
C PHE A 56 -8.37 0.92 -0.05
N GLY A 57 -8.76 1.84 -0.94
CA GLY A 57 -10.17 2.16 -1.20
C GLY A 57 -10.97 0.95 -1.70
N ASN A 58 -10.42 0.18 -2.63
CA ASN A 58 -11.07 -0.99 -3.22
C ASN A 58 -11.16 -2.19 -2.26
N TYR A 59 -10.16 -2.35 -1.40
CA TYR A 59 -9.99 -3.54 -0.54
C TYR A 59 -10.07 -3.23 0.96
N LYS A 60 -10.59 -2.07 1.37
CA LYS A 60 -10.67 -1.70 2.80
C LYS A 60 -11.36 -2.78 3.65
N SER A 61 -12.41 -3.40 3.11
CA SER A 61 -13.16 -4.47 3.76
C SER A 61 -12.35 -5.75 3.97
N SER A 62 -11.25 -5.92 3.24
CA SER A 62 -10.33 -7.06 3.39
C SER A 62 -9.51 -7.02 4.67
N THR A 63 -9.40 -5.87 5.34
CA THR A 63 -8.74 -5.74 6.66
C THR A 63 -9.27 -6.77 7.66
N ALA A 64 -10.59 -6.96 7.70
CA ALA A 64 -11.24 -7.93 8.57
C ALA A 64 -11.00 -9.39 8.13
N LEU A 65 -10.82 -9.64 6.84
CA LEU A 65 -10.54 -10.98 6.31
C LEU A 65 -9.09 -11.41 6.57
N LEU A 66 -8.17 -10.46 6.61
CA LEU A 66 -6.74 -10.70 6.80
C LEU A 66 -6.30 -10.59 8.27
N GLU A 67 -7.24 -10.33 9.19
CA GLU A 67 -6.97 -10.12 10.62
C GLU A 67 -5.94 -9.00 10.91
N LEU A 68 -5.86 -7.99 10.03
CA LEU A 68 -4.94 -6.85 10.13
C LEU A 68 -5.67 -5.59 10.61
N THR A 69 -4.97 -4.74 11.38
CA THR A 69 -5.43 -3.37 11.59
C THR A 69 -5.40 -2.58 10.28
N GLN A 70 -6.14 -1.47 10.20
CA GLN A 70 -6.12 -0.60 9.01
C GLN A 70 -4.71 -0.04 8.73
N GLU A 71 -3.92 0.24 9.78
CA GLU A 71 -2.54 0.72 9.65
C GLU A 71 -1.61 -0.35 9.09
N GLU A 72 -1.70 -1.58 9.58
CA GLU A 72 -0.91 -2.70 9.07
C GLU A 72 -1.29 -3.02 7.63
N PHE A 73 -2.57 -3.08 7.31
CA PHE A 73 -3.02 -3.34 5.95
C PHE A 73 -2.58 -2.25 4.96
N HIS A 74 -2.68 -0.98 5.37
CA HIS A 74 -2.20 0.13 4.54
C HIS A 74 -0.69 0.05 4.31
N TRP A 75 0.07 -0.31 5.33
CA TRP A 75 1.51 -0.52 5.21
C TRP A 75 1.84 -1.66 4.24
N GLU A 76 1.17 -2.81 4.33
CA GLU A 76 1.39 -3.94 3.42
C GLU A 76 1.06 -3.57 1.97
N ILE A 77 -0.02 -2.80 1.74
CA ILE A 77 -0.33 -2.27 0.41
C ILE A 77 0.79 -1.35 -0.10
N GLN A 78 1.34 -0.46 0.74
CA GLN A 78 2.45 0.40 0.36
C GLN A 78 3.72 -0.39 0.03
N ILE A 79 4.03 -1.45 0.78
CA ILE A 79 5.13 -2.36 0.47
C ILE A 79 4.91 -3.05 -0.86
N PHE A 80 3.71 -3.60 -1.09
CA PHE A 80 3.34 -4.25 -2.35
C PHE A 80 3.50 -3.30 -3.54
N VAL A 81 2.94 -2.09 -3.47
CA VAL A 81 3.04 -1.11 -4.56
C VAL A 81 4.49 -0.72 -4.83
N ASN A 82 5.31 -0.52 -3.80
CA ASN A 82 6.74 -0.26 -3.96
C ASN A 82 7.46 -1.42 -4.70
N GLN A 83 7.12 -2.67 -4.40
CA GLN A 83 7.69 -3.83 -5.10
C GLN A 83 7.19 -3.91 -6.55
N PHE A 84 5.89 -3.70 -6.76
CA PHE A 84 5.26 -3.69 -8.07
C PHE A 84 5.90 -2.64 -9.00
N LEU A 85 6.05 -1.39 -8.55
CA LEU A 85 6.70 -0.33 -9.33
C LEU A 85 8.15 -0.68 -9.70
N ARG A 86 8.88 -1.34 -8.79
CA ARG A 86 10.25 -1.81 -9.04
C ARG A 86 10.31 -2.98 -10.01
N GLN A 87 9.27 -3.80 -10.10
CA GLN A 87 9.18 -4.88 -11.08
C GLN A 87 8.80 -4.35 -12.46
N CYS A 88 7.94 -3.33 -12.53
CA CYS A 88 7.63 -2.64 -13.79
C CYS A 88 8.84 -1.91 -14.35
N ALA A 89 9.66 -1.31 -13.48
CA ALA A 89 10.95 -0.76 -13.89
C ALA A 89 11.95 -1.89 -14.14
N GLU A 90 12.27 -2.17 -15.41
CA GLU A 90 13.18 -3.25 -15.82
C GLU A 90 14.56 -3.23 -15.11
N SER A 91 14.97 -2.08 -14.57
CA SER A 91 16.16 -1.96 -13.75
C SER A 91 16.06 -0.81 -12.73
N SER A 92 16.96 -0.82 -11.74
CA SER A 92 17.02 0.23 -10.71
C SER A 92 17.38 1.62 -11.28
N THR A 93 18.12 1.69 -12.38
CA THR A 93 18.47 2.94 -13.06
C THR A 93 17.31 3.54 -13.84
N GLU A 94 16.39 2.68 -14.32
CA GLU A 94 15.20 3.11 -15.07
C GLU A 94 14.02 3.46 -14.17
N LEU A 95 14.08 3.15 -12.86
CA LEU A 95 12.99 3.38 -11.93
C LEU A 95 12.56 4.85 -11.86
N LEU A 96 13.51 5.78 -11.78
CA LEU A 96 13.19 7.21 -11.69
C LEU A 96 12.55 7.74 -12.99
N PRO A 97 13.15 7.54 -14.19
CA PRO A 97 12.49 7.88 -15.46
C PRO A 97 11.13 7.19 -15.64
N PHE A 98 11.00 5.93 -15.21
CA PHE A 98 9.75 5.19 -15.26
C PHE A 98 8.66 5.86 -14.41
N CYS A 99 8.94 6.12 -13.13
CA CYS A 99 7.99 6.75 -12.22
C CYS A 99 7.54 8.13 -12.71
N ARG A 100 8.45 8.93 -13.24
CA ARG A 100 8.08 10.24 -13.81
C ARG A 100 7.10 10.09 -14.99
N ARG A 101 7.42 9.22 -15.96
CA ARG A 101 6.54 8.96 -17.12
C ARG A 101 5.20 8.36 -16.71
N LEU A 102 5.21 7.43 -15.76
CA LEU A 102 3.99 6.81 -15.25
C LEU A 102 3.08 7.87 -14.62
N ARG A 103 3.62 8.77 -13.80
CA ARG A 103 2.86 9.86 -13.21
C ARG A 103 2.20 10.74 -14.26
N ASP A 104 2.92 11.11 -15.31
CA ASP A 104 2.38 11.91 -16.41
C ASP A 104 1.26 11.14 -17.16
N ASN A 105 1.49 9.87 -17.48
CA ASN A 105 0.52 9.04 -18.20
C ASN A 105 -0.75 8.71 -17.39
N LEU A 106 -0.67 8.68 -16.05
CA LEU A 106 -1.85 8.46 -15.19
C LEU A 106 -2.89 9.60 -15.30
N THR A 107 -2.52 10.73 -15.89
CA THR A 107 -3.49 11.81 -16.23
C THR A 107 -4.36 11.46 -17.43
N GLU A 108 -3.95 10.51 -18.27
CA GLU A 108 -4.72 10.00 -19.40
C GLU A 108 -5.69 8.92 -18.93
N THR A 109 -6.99 9.14 -19.13
CA THR A 109 -8.05 8.30 -18.54
C THR A 109 -7.97 6.84 -18.99
N GLU A 110 -7.73 6.58 -20.28
CA GLU A 110 -7.64 5.22 -20.82
C GLU A 110 -6.43 4.47 -20.26
N PHE A 111 -5.27 5.12 -20.24
CA PHE A 111 -4.06 4.55 -19.66
C PHE A 111 -4.23 4.29 -18.16
N SER A 112 -4.79 5.25 -17.42
CA SER A 112 -5.01 5.14 -15.98
C SER A 112 -5.90 3.95 -15.63
N SER A 113 -7.02 3.78 -16.36
CA SER A 113 -7.91 2.63 -16.19
C SER A 113 -7.22 1.29 -16.51
N ALA A 114 -6.49 1.21 -17.62
CA ALA A 114 -5.75 0.00 -17.98
C ALA A 114 -4.68 -0.35 -16.94
N PHE A 115 -3.95 0.64 -16.44
CA PHE A 115 -2.92 0.46 -15.43
C PHE A 115 -3.52 0.05 -14.07
N GLN A 116 -4.63 0.67 -13.66
CA GLN A 116 -5.35 0.31 -12.44
C GLN A 116 -5.84 -1.13 -12.47
N ASN A 117 -6.40 -1.58 -13.61
CA ASN A 117 -6.81 -2.98 -13.78
C ASN A 117 -5.61 -3.94 -13.64
N LEU A 118 -4.46 -3.59 -14.21
CA LEU A 118 -3.25 -4.41 -14.09
C LEU A 118 -2.72 -4.46 -12.65
N LEU A 119 -2.77 -3.33 -11.94
CA LEU A 119 -2.41 -3.26 -10.52
C LEU A 119 -3.37 -4.09 -9.65
N ASP A 120 -4.68 -3.99 -9.87
CA ASP A 120 -5.69 -4.76 -9.14
C ASP A 120 -5.48 -6.27 -9.33
N GLN A 121 -5.23 -6.73 -10.56
CA GLN A 121 -4.95 -8.14 -10.82
C GLN A 121 -3.69 -8.61 -10.08
N ALA A 122 -2.59 -7.84 -10.17
CA ALA A 122 -1.36 -8.16 -9.47
C ALA A 122 -1.54 -8.20 -7.93
N PHE A 123 -2.39 -7.32 -7.39
CA PHE A 123 -2.72 -7.30 -5.97
C PHE A 123 -3.50 -8.56 -5.56
N VAL A 124 -4.51 -8.94 -6.33
CA VAL A 124 -5.30 -10.15 -6.08
C VAL A 124 -4.41 -11.39 -6.10
N ASP A 125 -3.54 -11.50 -7.10
CA ASP A 125 -2.61 -12.62 -7.22
C ASP A 125 -1.66 -12.72 -6.03
N HIS A 126 -1.15 -11.57 -5.55
CA HIS A 126 -0.24 -11.52 -4.41
C HIS A 126 -0.91 -11.92 -3.10
N PHE A 127 -2.11 -11.40 -2.81
CA PHE A 127 -2.75 -11.53 -1.49
C PHE A 127 -3.76 -12.69 -1.38
N TYR A 128 -4.30 -13.20 -2.49
CA TYR A 128 -5.42 -14.15 -2.46
C TYR A 128 -5.20 -15.43 -3.27
N THR A 129 -4.32 -15.43 -4.27
CA THR A 129 -4.14 -16.61 -5.14
C THR A 129 -3.00 -17.52 -4.68
N SER A 130 -2.02 -17.00 -3.92
CA SER A 130 -0.81 -17.76 -3.57
C SER A 130 -1.01 -18.88 -2.51
N GLU A 131 -2.15 -18.95 -1.82
CA GLU A 131 -2.43 -20.01 -0.83
C GLU A 131 -3.14 -21.25 -1.42
N VAL A 132 -3.68 -21.18 -2.64
CA VAL A 132 -4.49 -22.28 -3.21
C VAL A 132 -3.63 -23.40 -3.85
N GLN A 133 -2.32 -23.21 -3.99
CA GLN A 133 -1.43 -24.23 -4.56
C GLN A 133 -0.74 -25.16 -3.52
N ASN A 134 -0.86 -24.89 -2.22
CA ASN A 134 -0.20 -25.71 -1.18
C ASN A 134 -1.13 -26.73 -0.47
N THR A 135 -2.36 -26.95 -0.96
CA THR A 135 -3.30 -27.91 -0.33
C THR A 135 -3.71 -29.10 -1.20
N LEU A 136 -2.92 -29.48 -2.20
CA LEU A 136 -3.07 -30.79 -2.84
C LEU A 136 -1.88 -31.69 -2.45
N PRO A 137 -2.11 -32.77 -1.67
CA PRO A 137 -1.06 -33.75 -1.46
C PRO A 137 -0.75 -34.45 -2.79
N ALA A 138 0.54 -34.79 -2.94
CA ALA A 138 1.16 -35.49 -4.08
C ALA A 138 0.46 -36.80 -4.47
#